data_AF-A0A661P8K7-F1
#
_entry.id   AF-A0A661P8K7-F1
#
_cell.length_a   1.000
_cell.length_b   1.000
_cell.length_c   1.000
_cell.angle_alpha   90.00
_cell.angle_beta   90.00
_cell.angle_gamma   90.00
#
_symmetry.space_group_name_H-M   'P 1'
#
loop_
_entity.id
_entity.type
_entity.pdbx_description
1 polymer ?
#
loop_
_entity_poly.entity_id
_entity_poly.type
_entity_poly.pdbx_seq_one_letter_code
_entity_poly.pdbx_strand_id
1 'polypeptide(L)'
;MSTALAPGFLIASPPLGDPNFDRTVVLLALHGEDGALGFVVNRQAPLTLGELLEHAGYDEGHDDPSQVWVGGPVQPQSGWVVIDDPDLELGDGIIEVGDRLRVSSSREVFDQLAQKVAKGSRDDVRCLVMLGYSGWAPSQLEGEIARGAWLPTPLDSSILFDVKPEDRWEKAYALLGLTPSNVMSMHSVGEA
;
A
#
# COMPACT_ATOMS: atom_id res chain seq x y z
N MET A 1 -14.10 21.99 -6.41
CA MET A 1 -14.43 20.57 -6.64
C MET A 1 -13.20 19.79 -6.21
N SER A 2 -13.27 19.07 -5.08
CA SER A 2 -12.16 18.22 -4.65
C SER A 2 -12.12 17.03 -5.59
N THR A 3 -11.05 16.90 -6.38
CA THR A 3 -10.83 15.72 -7.21
C THR A 3 -10.49 14.57 -6.27
N ALA A 4 -11.25 13.47 -6.32
CA ALA A 4 -10.94 12.29 -5.53
C ALA A 4 -9.56 11.74 -5.93
N LEU A 5 -8.62 11.70 -4.99
CA LEU A 5 -7.28 11.15 -5.18
C LEU A 5 -7.24 9.63 -5.01
N ALA A 6 -8.15 9.10 -4.19
CA ALA A 6 -8.36 7.67 -4.03
C ALA A 6 -9.45 7.19 -5.01
N PRO A 7 -9.35 5.95 -5.52
CA PRO A 7 -8.22 5.04 -5.41
C PRO A 7 -7.07 5.46 -6.35
N GLY A 8 -5.83 5.28 -5.91
CA GLY A 8 -4.66 5.64 -6.72
C GLY A 8 -3.34 5.28 -6.04
N PHE A 9 -2.23 5.69 -6.65
CA PHE A 9 -0.94 5.70 -5.99
C PHE A 9 -0.48 7.11 -5.67
N LEU A 10 0.29 7.24 -4.60
CA LEU A 10 1.11 8.41 -4.33
C LEU A 10 2.57 7.99 -4.44
N ILE A 11 3.32 8.69 -5.26
CA ILE A 11 4.75 8.44 -5.40
C ILE A 11 5.53 9.55 -4.71
N ALA A 12 6.45 9.17 -3.83
CA ALA A 12 7.36 10.11 -3.21
C ALA A 12 8.27 10.76 -4.26
N SER A 13 8.26 12.09 -4.30
CA SER A 13 9.15 12.88 -5.17
C SER A 13 10.54 13.04 -4.53
N PRO A 14 11.64 12.72 -5.22
CA PRO A 14 12.97 13.05 -4.73
C PRO A 14 13.30 14.55 -4.93
N PRO A 15 13.86 15.26 -3.93
CA PRO A 15 14.14 14.82 -2.57
C PRO A 15 12.97 15.15 -1.63
N LEU A 16 12.33 14.12 -1.07
CA LEU A 16 11.25 14.29 -0.07
C LEU A 16 11.80 14.71 1.29
N GLY A 17 13.11 14.53 1.52
CA GLY A 17 13.78 14.88 2.78
C GLY A 17 13.49 13.93 3.96
N ASP A 18 12.48 13.06 3.86
CA ASP A 18 12.18 12.01 4.85
C ASP A 18 12.67 10.63 4.38
N PRO A 19 13.67 10.02 5.05
CA PRO A 19 14.12 8.65 4.76
C PRO A 19 12.99 7.61 4.84
N ASN A 20 11.96 7.87 5.64
CA ASN A 20 10.79 6.99 5.76
C ASN A 20 9.89 7.01 4.53
N PHE A 21 10.11 7.89 3.57
CA PHE A 21 9.32 7.91 2.35
C PHE A 21 10.16 8.02 1.07
N ASP A 22 11.48 8.05 1.16
CA ASP A 22 12.34 7.99 -0.03
C ASP A 22 12.02 6.75 -0.89
N ARG A 23 11.82 7.00 -2.19
CA ARG A 23 11.40 6.04 -3.20
C ARG A 23 10.19 5.18 -2.83
N THR A 24 9.26 5.69 -2.02
CA THR A 24 8.05 4.94 -1.66
C THR A 24 6.94 5.09 -2.70
N VAL A 25 6.16 4.02 -2.81
CA VAL A 25 4.86 4.03 -3.49
C VAL A 25 3.82 3.73 -2.43
N VAL A 26 2.81 4.59 -2.32
CA VAL A 26 1.68 4.39 -1.40
C VAL A 26 0.43 4.07 -2.21
N LEU A 27 -0.22 2.94 -1.95
CA LEU A 27 -1.60 2.70 -2.38
C LEU A 27 -2.54 3.57 -1.54
N LEU A 28 -3.16 4.56 -2.16
CA LEU A 28 -4.14 5.43 -1.49
C LEU A 28 -5.51 4.78 -1.54
N ALA A 29 -5.98 4.31 -0.39
CA ALA A 29 -7.23 3.58 -0.25
C ALA A 29 -8.42 4.50 0.04
N LEU A 30 -8.22 5.56 0.83
CA LEU A 30 -9.25 6.54 1.17
C LEU A 30 -8.71 7.97 1.02
N HIS A 31 -9.56 8.87 0.55
CA HIS A 31 -9.31 10.31 0.52
C HIS A 31 -10.63 11.09 0.56
N GLY A 32 -10.79 11.98 1.54
CA GLY A 32 -11.99 12.79 1.70
C GLY A 32 -11.82 13.89 2.74
N GLU A 33 -12.94 14.45 3.19
CA GLU A 33 -12.95 15.57 4.15
C GLU A 33 -12.34 15.19 5.52
N ASP A 34 -12.41 13.91 5.90
CA ASP A 34 -11.85 13.38 7.15
C ASP A 34 -10.35 13.06 7.06
N GLY A 35 -9.72 13.26 5.89
CA GLY A 35 -8.31 12.98 5.63
C GLY A 35 -8.11 11.85 4.63
N ALA A 36 -6.96 11.18 4.72
CA ALA A 36 -6.57 10.14 3.78
C ALA A 36 -5.90 8.94 4.48
N LEU A 37 -6.03 7.76 3.86
CA LEU A 37 -5.43 6.52 4.35
C LEU A 37 -4.85 5.75 3.16
N GLY A 38 -3.62 5.26 3.33
CA GLY A 38 -2.96 4.45 2.34
C GLY A 38 -1.89 3.53 2.92
N PHE A 39 -1.27 2.74 2.05
CA PHE A 39 -0.30 1.72 2.43
C PHE A 39 0.94 1.81 1.56
N VAL A 40 2.13 1.86 2.17
CA VAL A 40 3.40 1.72 1.45
C VAL A 40 3.50 0.30 0.89
N VAL A 41 3.66 0.18 -0.42
CA VAL A 41 3.59 -1.12 -1.13
C VAL A 41 4.95 -1.65 -1.56
N ASN A 42 6.05 -1.00 -1.19
CA ASN A 42 7.39 -1.41 -1.60
C ASN A 42 8.40 -1.46 -0.45
N ARG A 43 7.91 -1.69 0.78
CA ARG A 43 8.75 -1.87 1.97
C ARG A 43 8.44 -3.17 2.68
N GLN A 44 9.45 -4.02 2.72
CA GLN A 44 9.36 -5.32 3.39
C GLN A 44 9.46 -5.13 4.90
N ALA A 45 8.60 -5.83 5.64
CA ALA A 45 8.73 -6.01 7.06
C ALA A 45 9.75 -7.12 7.35
N PRO A 46 10.45 -7.11 8.49
CA PRO A 46 11.47 -8.10 8.83
C PRO A 46 10.85 -9.39 9.41
N LEU A 47 9.75 -9.85 8.81
CA LEU A 47 9.04 -11.07 9.18
C LEU A 47 8.21 -11.59 7.99
N THR A 48 7.95 -12.89 8.04
CA THR A 48 7.09 -13.64 7.13
C THR A 48 5.63 -13.62 7.60
N LEU A 49 4.73 -14.08 6.73
CA LEU A 49 3.32 -14.25 7.07
C LEU A 49 3.14 -15.29 8.17
N GLY A 50 3.91 -16.37 8.13
CA GLY A 50 3.86 -17.40 9.16
C GLY A 50 4.19 -16.88 10.55
N GLU A 51 5.33 -16.18 10.68
CA GLU A 51 5.73 -15.52 11.92
C GLU A 51 4.69 -14.49 12.40
N LEU A 52 4.07 -13.75 11.47
CA LEU A 52 3.00 -12.80 11.82
C LEU A 52 1.77 -13.51 12.40
N LEU A 53 1.34 -14.61 11.79
CA LEU A 53 0.18 -15.38 12.25
C LEU A 53 0.47 -16.04 13.62
N GLU A 54 1.67 -16.55 13.84
CA GLU A 54 2.09 -17.07 15.14
C GLU A 54 2.02 -15.98 16.23
N HIS A 55 2.56 -14.79 15.97
CA HIS A 55 2.48 -13.66 16.91
C HIS A 55 1.04 -13.20 17.18
N ALA A 56 0.13 -13.40 16.22
CA ALA A 56 -1.29 -13.10 16.36
C ALA A 56 -2.09 -14.21 17.08
N GLY A 57 -1.45 -15.31 17.48
CA GLY A 57 -2.06 -16.41 18.24
C GLY A 57 -2.68 -17.51 17.37
N TYR A 58 -2.22 -17.68 16.13
CA TYR A 58 -2.62 -18.79 15.26
C TYR A 58 -1.62 -19.94 15.39
N ASP A 59 -1.88 -20.84 16.35
CA ASP A 59 -0.86 -21.73 16.96
C ASP A 59 -0.29 -22.86 16.07
N GLU A 60 -0.94 -23.27 14.98
CA GLU A 60 -0.50 -24.45 14.19
C GLU A 60 -0.73 -24.31 12.67
N GLY A 61 0.22 -24.82 11.87
CA GLY A 61 0.06 -24.98 10.42
C GLY A 61 0.44 -23.77 9.56
N HIS A 62 1.03 -22.73 10.14
CA HIS A 62 1.31 -21.47 9.46
C HIS A 62 2.79 -21.25 9.12
N ASP A 63 3.51 -22.24 8.59
CA ASP A 63 4.88 -22.04 8.06
C ASP A 63 4.80 -21.46 6.63
N ASP A 64 4.39 -20.19 6.52
CA ASP A 64 4.22 -19.50 5.24
C ASP A 64 5.32 -18.46 5.02
N PRO A 65 6.20 -18.65 4.01
CA PRO A 65 7.34 -17.76 3.76
C PRO A 65 6.96 -16.45 3.05
N SER A 66 5.67 -16.19 2.81
CA SER A 66 5.22 -14.99 2.12
C SER A 66 5.65 -13.72 2.86
N GLN A 67 6.03 -12.70 2.09
CA GLN A 67 6.50 -11.43 2.62
C GLN A 67 5.35 -10.60 3.22
N VAL A 68 5.55 -10.09 4.44
CA VAL A 68 4.72 -9.04 5.05
C VAL A 68 5.28 -7.65 4.72
N TRP A 69 4.43 -6.66 4.53
CA TRP A 69 4.83 -5.30 4.16
C TRP A 69 4.67 -4.31 5.31
N VAL A 70 5.49 -3.27 5.34
CA VAL A 70 5.28 -2.11 6.21
C VAL A 70 4.37 -1.14 5.47
N GLY A 71 3.11 -1.02 5.89
CA GLY A 71 2.12 -0.13 5.27
C GLY A 71 2.26 1.34 5.69
N GLY A 72 2.87 1.59 6.85
CA GLY A 72 3.22 2.94 7.29
C GLY A 72 3.42 3.06 8.80
N PRO A 73 3.70 4.26 9.29
CA PRO A 73 4.07 4.48 10.69
C PRO A 73 2.88 4.46 11.66
N VAL A 74 1.65 4.60 11.17
CA VAL A 74 0.46 4.69 12.01
C VAL A 74 -0.01 3.30 12.38
N GLN A 75 -0.23 3.08 13.69
CA GLN A 75 -0.62 1.79 14.26
C GLN A 75 0.22 0.61 13.72
N PRO A 76 1.54 0.57 13.97
CA PRO A 76 2.46 -0.40 13.35
C PRO A 76 2.18 -1.86 13.74
N GLN A 77 1.30 -2.11 14.71
CA GLN A 77 0.86 -3.43 15.14
C GLN A 77 -0.49 -3.86 14.51
N SER A 78 -1.18 -2.95 13.82
CA SER A 78 -2.43 -3.27 13.14
C SER A 78 -2.13 -4.00 11.83
N GLY A 79 -2.68 -5.21 11.69
CA GLY A 79 -2.63 -5.99 10.46
C GLY A 79 -3.68 -5.53 9.46
N TRP A 80 -3.28 -5.47 8.19
CA TRP A 80 -4.14 -5.15 7.05
C TRP A 80 -3.92 -6.16 5.93
N VAL A 81 -4.99 -6.51 5.23
CA VAL A 81 -4.93 -7.39 4.06
C VAL A 81 -5.49 -6.63 2.86
N VAL A 82 -4.68 -6.52 1.81
CA VAL A 82 -5.08 -6.01 0.48
C VAL A 82 -5.30 -7.19 -0.43
N ILE A 83 -6.53 -7.43 -0.87
CA ILE A 83 -6.95 -8.61 -1.63
C ILE A 83 -7.37 -8.17 -3.03
N ASP A 84 -6.86 -8.85 -4.07
CA ASP A 84 -7.34 -8.76 -5.46
C ASP A 84 -8.46 -9.78 -5.64
N ASP A 85 -9.63 -9.44 -5.11
CA ASP A 85 -10.85 -10.22 -5.23
C ASP A 85 -12.04 -9.26 -5.35
N PRO A 86 -12.53 -8.98 -6.57
CA PRO A 86 -13.67 -8.10 -6.79
C PRO A 86 -14.97 -8.69 -6.23
N ASP A 87 -15.05 -10.02 -6.09
CA ASP A 87 -16.24 -10.77 -5.70
C ASP A 87 -16.31 -11.02 -4.18
N LEU A 88 -15.26 -10.64 -3.43
CA LEU A 88 -15.25 -10.72 -1.97
C LEU A 88 -16.44 -9.93 -1.40
N GLU A 89 -17.29 -10.62 -0.63
CA GLU A 89 -18.48 -10.03 -0.04
C GLU A 89 -18.14 -8.80 0.80
N LEU A 90 -18.83 -7.69 0.51
CA LEU A 90 -18.68 -6.43 1.24
C LEU A 90 -19.35 -6.56 2.62
N GLY A 91 -18.55 -6.91 3.61
CA GLY A 91 -18.90 -6.82 5.02
C GLY A 91 -18.47 -5.50 5.65
N ASP A 92 -18.85 -5.31 6.92
CA ASP A 92 -18.41 -4.17 7.71
C ASP A 92 -16.87 -4.13 7.79
N GLY A 93 -16.29 -2.94 7.55
CA GLY A 93 -14.84 -2.72 7.64
C GLY A 93 -14.04 -3.11 6.40
N ILE A 94 -14.69 -3.46 5.29
CA ILE A 94 -14.03 -3.60 3.98
C ILE A 94 -14.02 -2.25 3.26
N ILE A 95 -12.84 -1.84 2.80
CA ILE A 95 -12.61 -0.67 1.96
C ILE A 95 -12.47 -1.13 0.51
N GLU A 96 -13.32 -0.60 -0.38
CA GLU A 96 -13.18 -0.80 -1.82
C GLU A 96 -12.10 0.13 -2.38
N VAL A 97 -11.12 -0.43 -3.08
CA VAL A 97 -10.02 0.32 -3.69
C VAL A 97 -10.01 0.04 -5.19
N GLY A 98 -10.76 0.85 -5.93
CA GLY A 98 -11.02 0.63 -7.34
C GLY A 98 -11.90 -0.60 -7.58
N ASP A 99 -11.87 -1.13 -8.80
CA ASP A 99 -12.82 -2.16 -9.21
C ASP A 99 -12.48 -3.55 -8.65
N ARG A 100 -11.21 -3.79 -8.33
CA ARG A 100 -10.69 -5.13 -8.03
C ARG A 100 -10.20 -5.34 -6.60
N LEU A 101 -9.74 -4.28 -5.95
CA LEU A 101 -9.07 -4.43 -4.67
C LEU A 101 -10.05 -4.22 -3.51
N ARG A 102 -9.85 -5.02 -2.47
CA ARG A 102 -10.52 -4.90 -1.18
C ARG A 102 -9.46 -4.81 -0.11
N VAL A 103 -9.67 -3.93 0.87
CA VAL A 103 -8.75 -3.76 2.00
C VAL A 103 -9.52 -3.95 3.29
N SER A 104 -8.98 -4.76 4.20
CA SER A 104 -9.61 -5.02 5.49
C SER A 104 -8.57 -5.19 6.59
N SER A 105 -8.94 -4.77 7.80
CA SER A 105 -8.26 -5.08 9.06
C SER A 105 -9.12 -5.97 9.97
N SER A 106 -10.20 -6.55 9.44
CA SER A 106 -11.14 -7.34 10.24
C SER A 106 -10.53 -8.69 10.62
N ARG A 107 -10.85 -9.14 11.84
CA ARG A 107 -10.40 -10.45 12.34
C ARG A 107 -10.90 -11.59 11.46
N GLU A 108 -12.10 -11.47 10.92
CA GLU A 108 -12.68 -12.47 10.02
C GLU A 108 -11.83 -12.72 8.77
N VAL A 109 -11.32 -11.64 8.14
CA VAL A 109 -10.43 -11.78 6.97
C VAL A 109 -9.12 -12.46 7.35
N PHE A 110 -8.56 -12.14 8.52
CA PHE A 110 -7.36 -12.83 9.03
C PHE A 110 -7.64 -14.30 9.37
N ASP A 111 -8.79 -14.63 9.95
CA ASP A 111 -9.17 -16.02 10.26
C ASP A 111 -9.31 -16.85 8.97
N GLN A 112 -9.90 -16.27 7.92
CA GLN A 112 -9.99 -16.93 6.61
C GLN A 112 -8.61 -17.12 5.97
N LEU A 113 -7.75 -16.11 6.03
CA LEU A 113 -6.38 -16.18 5.54
C LEU A 113 -5.56 -17.25 6.26
N ALA A 114 -5.63 -17.28 7.60
CA ALA A 114 -4.97 -18.28 8.43
C ALA A 114 -5.41 -19.70 8.05
N GLN A 115 -6.72 -19.93 7.90
CA GLN A 115 -7.23 -21.23 7.44
C GLN A 115 -6.72 -21.63 6.06
N LYS A 116 -6.57 -20.68 5.13
CA LYS A 116 -6.02 -20.95 3.79
C LYS A 116 -4.56 -21.33 3.85
N VAL A 117 -3.78 -20.63 4.69
CA VAL A 117 -2.37 -20.94 4.97
C VAL A 117 -2.23 -22.33 5.60
N ALA A 118 -2.99 -22.64 6.65
CA ALA A 118 -2.95 -23.95 7.33
C ALA A 118 -3.29 -25.14 6.42
N LYS A 119 -4.06 -24.90 5.36
CA LYS A 119 -4.42 -25.90 4.33
C LYS A 119 -3.41 -25.99 3.18
N GLY A 120 -2.36 -25.16 3.17
CA GLY A 120 -1.42 -25.05 2.05
C GLY A 120 -2.06 -24.47 0.78
N SER A 121 -3.15 -23.71 0.92
CA SER A 121 -3.94 -23.10 -0.17
C SER A 121 -3.83 -21.59 -0.21
N ARG A 122 -2.73 -21.04 0.34
CA ARG A 122 -2.50 -19.59 0.37
C ARG A 122 -2.33 -19.00 -1.03
N ASP A 123 -1.70 -19.73 -1.94
CA ASP A 123 -1.46 -19.27 -3.32
C ASP A 123 -2.75 -19.05 -4.13
N ASP A 124 -3.87 -19.63 -3.69
CA ASP A 124 -5.20 -19.38 -4.27
C ASP A 124 -5.72 -17.96 -3.97
N VAL A 125 -5.11 -17.26 -3.01
CA VAL A 125 -5.51 -15.92 -2.58
C VAL A 125 -4.50 -14.90 -3.11
N ARG A 126 -4.91 -14.02 -4.01
CA ARG A 126 -4.02 -12.95 -4.48
C ARG A 126 -4.09 -11.76 -3.52
N CYS A 127 -3.26 -11.77 -2.46
CA CYS A 127 -3.26 -10.68 -1.47
C CYS A 127 -1.86 -10.26 -0.99
N LEU A 128 -1.79 -9.06 -0.40
CA LEU A 128 -0.66 -8.53 0.36
C LEU A 128 -1.09 -8.38 1.82
N VAL A 129 -0.21 -8.78 2.74
CA VAL A 129 -0.42 -8.58 4.19
C VAL A 129 0.52 -7.50 4.68
N MET A 130 -0.02 -6.54 5.42
CA MET A 130 0.68 -5.32 5.78
C MET A 130 0.55 -5.02 7.27
N LEU A 131 1.55 -4.34 7.83
CA LEU A 131 1.55 -3.82 9.20
C LEU A 131 1.54 -2.29 9.18
N GLY A 132 0.59 -1.73 9.92
CA GLY A 132 0.34 -0.29 9.96
C GLY A 132 -0.14 0.30 8.63
N TYR A 133 -0.36 1.60 8.66
CA TYR A 133 -0.79 2.37 7.50
C TYR A 133 -0.17 3.77 7.51
N SER A 134 -0.27 4.45 6.38
CA SER A 134 0.08 5.86 6.20
C SER A 134 -1.21 6.67 6.25
N GLY A 135 -1.27 7.65 7.15
CA GLY A 135 -2.45 8.47 7.38
C GLY A 135 -2.16 9.95 7.21
N TRP A 136 -3.13 10.67 6.67
CA TRP A 136 -3.10 12.12 6.51
C TRP A 136 -4.29 12.74 7.23
N ALA A 137 -4.05 13.81 7.97
CA ALA A 137 -5.11 14.64 8.52
C ALA A 137 -5.90 15.35 7.39
N PRO A 138 -7.10 15.88 7.67
CA PRO A 138 -7.87 16.66 6.72
C PRO A 138 -7.02 17.72 6.00
N SER A 139 -7.10 17.76 4.67
CA SER A 139 -6.37 18.70 3.79
C SER A 139 -4.84 18.61 3.82
N GLN A 140 -4.25 17.70 4.59
CA GLN A 140 -2.79 17.56 4.70
C GLN A 140 -2.20 17.04 3.38
N LEU A 141 -2.81 15.99 2.81
CA LEU A 141 -2.31 15.36 1.59
C LEU A 141 -2.29 16.34 0.41
N GLU A 142 -3.35 17.13 0.25
CA GLU A 142 -3.44 18.14 -0.80
C GLU A 142 -2.38 19.23 -0.61
N GLY A 143 -2.11 19.62 0.63
CA GLY A 143 -1.02 20.53 0.96
C GLY A 143 0.36 19.94 0.65
N GLU A 144 0.57 18.65 0.86
CA GLU A 144 1.83 17.96 0.52
C GLU A 144 2.00 17.83 -1.00
N ILE A 145 0.93 17.48 -1.74
CA ILE A 145 0.92 17.46 -3.21
C ILE A 145 1.22 18.85 -3.77
N ALA A 146 0.59 19.90 -3.24
CA ALA A 146 0.83 21.28 -3.67
C ALA A 146 2.28 21.75 -3.47
N ARG A 147 3.00 21.13 -2.52
CA ARG A 147 4.44 21.37 -2.29
C ARG A 147 5.35 20.45 -3.11
N GLY A 148 4.78 19.57 -3.93
CA GLY A 148 5.54 18.63 -4.76
C GLY A 148 6.08 17.41 -4.00
N ALA A 149 5.59 17.14 -2.79
CA ALA A 149 6.03 16.00 -1.98
C ALA A 149 5.54 14.66 -2.57
N TRP A 150 4.30 14.65 -3.06
CA TRP A 150 3.65 13.48 -3.64
C TRP A 150 3.22 13.73 -5.08
N LEU A 151 3.38 12.71 -5.91
CA LEU A 151 2.87 12.66 -7.27
C LEU A 151 1.74 11.63 -7.33
N PRO A 152 0.47 12.07 -7.44
CA PRO A 152 -0.66 11.16 -7.59
C PRO A 152 -0.65 10.48 -8.96
N THR A 153 -0.91 9.18 -8.99
CA THR A 153 -1.06 8.41 -10.24
C THR A 153 -2.31 7.53 -10.20
N PRO A 154 -2.84 7.15 -11.37
CA PRO A 154 -3.87 6.12 -11.45
C PRO A 154 -3.43 4.81 -10.79
N LEU A 155 -4.41 4.07 -10.28
CA LEU A 155 -4.20 2.71 -9.78
C LEU A 155 -4.01 1.74 -10.94
N ASP A 156 -2.89 1.02 -10.92
CA ASP A 156 -2.66 -0.20 -11.70
C ASP A 156 -2.31 -1.32 -10.71
N SER A 157 -3.26 -2.25 -10.50
CA SER A 157 -3.08 -3.32 -9.51
C SER A 157 -1.96 -4.30 -9.88
N SER A 158 -1.53 -4.36 -11.15
CA SER A 158 -0.41 -5.22 -11.54
C SER A 158 0.89 -4.80 -10.85
N ILE A 159 1.04 -3.51 -10.50
CA ILE A 159 2.18 -3.00 -9.73
C ILE A 159 2.25 -3.66 -8.33
N LEU A 160 1.12 -4.02 -7.74
CA LEU A 160 1.06 -4.61 -6.40
C LEU A 160 1.44 -6.09 -6.36
N PHE A 161 1.23 -6.81 -7.44
CA PHE A 161 1.28 -8.28 -7.43
C PHE A 161 2.24 -8.87 -8.47
N ASP A 162 2.43 -8.19 -9.61
CA ASP A 162 3.22 -8.71 -10.74
C ASP A 162 4.58 -8.01 -10.88
N VAL A 163 4.80 -6.91 -10.14
CA VAL A 163 6.04 -6.14 -10.14
C VAL A 163 6.83 -6.37 -8.85
N LYS A 164 8.13 -6.60 -9.02
CA LYS A 164 9.07 -6.73 -7.90
C LYS A 164 9.10 -5.43 -7.08
N PRO A 165 9.19 -5.50 -5.75
CA PRO A 165 9.11 -4.33 -4.87
C PRO A 165 10.04 -3.18 -5.26
N GLU A 166 11.29 -3.51 -5.58
CA GLU A 166 12.33 -2.58 -5.99
C GLU A 166 11.99 -1.81 -7.29
N ASP A 167 11.19 -2.43 -8.16
CA ASP A 167 10.80 -1.88 -9.47
C ASP A 167 9.47 -1.11 -9.41
N ARG A 168 8.68 -1.26 -8.32
CA ARG A 168 7.33 -0.65 -8.20
C ARG A 168 7.36 0.86 -8.34
N TRP A 169 8.38 1.51 -7.77
CA TRP A 169 8.54 2.96 -7.83
C TRP A 169 8.75 3.46 -9.26
N GLU A 170 9.64 2.82 -10.01
CA GLU A 170 9.90 3.19 -11.40
C GLU A 170 8.70 2.89 -12.30
N LYS A 171 8.01 1.76 -12.07
CA LYS A 171 6.77 1.43 -12.79
C LYS A 171 5.65 2.40 -12.51
N ALA A 172 5.47 2.83 -11.27
CA ALA A 172 4.48 3.84 -10.92
C ALA A 172 4.80 5.19 -11.58
N TYR A 173 6.08 5.61 -11.62
CA TYR A 173 6.50 6.82 -12.35
C TYR A 173 6.18 6.74 -13.84
N ALA A 174 6.38 5.58 -14.45
CA ALA A 174 6.09 5.37 -15.86
C ALA A 174 4.59 5.54 -16.20
N LEU A 175 3.68 5.34 -15.25
CA LEU A 175 2.25 5.62 -15.44
C LEU A 175 1.96 7.11 -15.70
N LEU A 176 2.84 8.00 -15.21
CA LEU A 176 2.76 9.45 -15.45
C LEU A 176 3.38 9.85 -16.80
N GLY A 177 3.93 8.90 -17.57
CA GLY A 177 4.75 9.20 -18.74
C GLY A 177 6.10 9.84 -18.37
N LEU A 178 6.53 9.71 -17.11
CA LEU A 178 7.78 10.25 -16.60
C LEU A 178 8.84 9.15 -16.49
N THR A 179 10.10 9.52 -16.66
CA THR A 179 11.25 8.69 -16.28
C THR A 179 11.94 9.32 -15.06
N PRO A 180 12.58 8.53 -14.19
CA PRO A 180 13.31 9.06 -13.03
C PRO A 180 14.35 10.13 -13.40
N SER A 181 15.00 9.98 -14.56
CA SER A 181 15.99 10.93 -15.09
C SER A 181 15.39 12.29 -15.46
N ASN A 182 14.14 12.33 -15.91
CA ASN A 182 13.47 13.58 -16.29
C ASN A 182 13.10 14.42 -15.05
N VAL A 183 12.74 13.78 -13.95
CA VAL A 183 12.30 14.44 -12.71
C VAL A 183 13.49 14.99 -11.92
N MET A 184 14.60 14.24 -11.86
CA MET A 184 15.86 14.74 -11.26
C MET A 184 16.43 15.95 -12.01
N SER A 185 16.20 16.04 -13.32
CA SER A 185 16.68 17.17 -14.14
C SER A 185 15.85 18.44 -13.96
N MET A 186 14.52 18.32 -13.75
CA MET A 186 13.62 19.46 -13.55
C MET A 186 13.91 20.25 -12.27
N HIS A 187 14.38 19.60 -11.20
CA HIS A 187 14.74 20.28 -9.96
C HIS A 187 16.09 21.01 -10.03
N SER A 188 16.99 20.65 -10.96
CA SER A 188 18.28 21.34 -11.11
C SER A 188 18.21 22.71 -11.81
N VAL A 189 17.09 23.01 -12.48
CA VAL A 189 16.89 24.27 -13.23
C VAL A 189 16.17 25.34 -12.38
N GLY A 190 15.58 24.96 -11.25
CA GLY A 190 14.84 25.86 -10.35
C GLY A 190 15.67 26.51 -9.24
N GLU A 191 16.95 26.15 -9.10
CA GLU A 191 17.88 26.70 -8.09
C GLU A 191 18.99 27.59 -8.70
N ALA A 192 18.85 28.02 -9.95
CA ALA A 192 19.79 28.91 -10.64
C ALA A 192 19.31 30.36 -10.74
#